data_AF-A0A7K4GM17-F1
#
_entry.id   AF-A0A7K4GM17-F1
#
_cell.length_a   1.000
_cell.length_b   1.000
_cell.length_c   1.000
_cell.angle_alpha   90.00
_cell.angle_beta   90.00
_cell.angle_gamma   90.00
#
_symmetry.space_group_name_H-M   'P 1'
#
loop_
_entity.id
_entity.type
_entity.pdbx_description
1 polymer ?
#
loop_
_entity_poly.entity_id
_entity_poly.type
_entity_poly.pdbx_seq_one_letter_code
_entity_poly.pdbx_strand_id
1 'polypeptide(L)'
;MTNVDVVNASTKKALNNFENIKECIQGLYEILKITLSSENMYFNMGQDNIEALYENLLELMINDLGTIEFMKKLKSAEVDLDLPLGNLLK
;
A
#
# COMPACT_ATOMS: atom_id res chain seq x y z
N MET A 1 -9.21 -27.90 11.41
CA MET A 1 -8.20 -26.84 11.60
C MET A 1 -8.44 -26.22 12.96
N THR A 2 -7.39 -26.10 13.77
CA THR A 2 -7.46 -25.46 15.09
C THR A 2 -7.39 -23.94 14.93
N ASN A 3 -7.84 -23.17 15.95
CA ASN A 3 -7.75 -21.70 15.93
C ASN A 3 -6.30 -21.20 15.75
N VAL A 4 -5.30 -21.96 16.22
CA VAL A 4 -3.87 -21.65 16.05
C VAL A 4 -3.45 -21.75 14.58
N ASP A 5 -3.98 -22.73 13.84
CA ASP A 5 -3.67 -22.91 12.41
C ASP A 5 -4.22 -21.74 11.57
N VAL A 6 -5.39 -21.20 11.95
CA VAL A 6 -6.03 -20.07 11.26
C VAL A 6 -5.27 -18.76 11.52
N VAL A 7 -4.87 -18.51 12.78
CA VAL A 7 -4.07 -17.33 13.13
C VAL A 7 -2.75 -17.33 12.37
N ASN A 8 -2.03 -18.46 12.34
CA ASN A 8 -0.77 -18.57 11.59
C ASN A 8 -0.93 -18.32 10.09
N ALA A 9 -2.01 -18.82 9.48
CA ALA A 9 -2.30 -18.57 8.06
C ALA A 9 -2.60 -17.09 7.78
N SER A 10 -3.36 -16.44 8.66
CA SER A 10 -3.69 -15.01 8.54
C SER A 10 -2.45 -14.11 8.66
N THR A 11 -1.58 -14.39 9.63
CA THR A 11 -0.30 -13.69 9.81
C THR A 11 0.61 -13.88 8.59
N LYS A 12 0.72 -15.11 8.08
CA LYS A 12 1.51 -15.39 6.87
C LYS A 12 0.98 -14.61 5.67
N LYS A 13 -0.35 -14.55 5.50
CA LYS A 13 -0.97 -13.77 4.43
C LYS A 13 -0.67 -12.27 4.56
N ALA A 14 -0.72 -11.72 5.77
CA ALA A 14 -0.39 -10.32 6.03
C ALA A 14 1.07 -10.00 5.68
N LEU A 15 2.02 -10.87 6.06
CA LEU A 15 3.44 -10.70 5.70
C LEU A 15 3.67 -10.78 4.19
N ASN A 16 3.01 -11.71 3.50
CA ASN A 16 3.08 -11.78 2.03
C ASN A 16 2.49 -10.51 1.38
N ASN A 17 1.39 -9.97 1.90
CA ASN A 17 0.82 -8.72 1.40
C ASN A 17 1.80 -7.55 1.58
N PHE A 18 2.53 -7.50 2.70
CA PHE A 18 3.56 -6.49 2.91
C PHE A 18 4.68 -6.58 1.86
N GLU A 19 5.18 -7.79 1.55
CA GLU A 19 6.17 -7.96 0.49
C GLU A 19 5.62 -7.54 -0.89
N ASN A 20 4.37 -7.89 -1.20
CA ASN A 20 3.72 -7.46 -2.43
C ASN A 20 3.61 -5.92 -2.52
N ILE A 21 3.30 -5.24 -1.41
CA ILE A 21 3.25 -3.76 -1.36
C ILE A 21 4.62 -3.17 -1.69
N LYS A 22 5.71 -3.72 -1.12
CA LYS A 22 7.07 -3.28 -1.42
C LYS A 22 7.42 -3.47 -2.89
N GLU A 23 7.10 -4.63 -3.46
CA GLU A 23 7.32 -4.90 -4.89
C GLU A 23 6.54 -3.92 -5.78
N CYS A 24 5.29 -3.60 -5.44
CA CYS A 24 4.50 -2.61 -6.17
C CYS A 24 5.13 -1.21 -6.12
N ILE A 25 5.56 -0.75 -4.93
CA ILE A 25 6.21 0.55 -4.74
C ILE A 25 7.51 0.64 -5.54
N GLN A 26 8.31 -0.42 -5.52
CA GLN A 26 9.54 -0.50 -6.33
C GLN A 26 9.23 -0.45 -7.83
N GLY A 27 8.22 -1.20 -8.29
CA GLY A 27 7.79 -1.19 -9.69
C GLY A 27 7.33 0.20 -10.15
N LEU A 28 6.59 0.94 -9.31
CA LEU A 28 6.18 2.32 -9.61
C LEU A 28 7.40 3.25 -9.78
N TYR A 29 8.39 3.12 -8.90
CA TYR A 29 9.62 3.91 -9.00
C TYR A 29 10.44 3.56 -10.26
N GLU A 30 10.53 2.28 -10.61
CA GLU A 30 11.22 1.85 -11.83
C GLU A 30 10.53 2.38 -13.10
N ILE A 31 9.20 2.32 -13.16
CA ILE A 31 8.42 2.90 -14.26
C ILE A 31 8.68 4.41 -14.36
N LEU A 32 8.64 5.12 -13.23
CA LEU A 32 8.90 6.56 -13.18
C LEU A 32 10.31 6.89 -13.72
N LYS A 33 11.32 6.13 -13.28
CA LYS A 33 12.73 6.27 -13.67
C LYS A 33 12.99 5.97 -15.14
N ILE A 34 12.28 5.01 -15.72
CA ILE A 34 12.38 4.70 -17.15
C ILE A 34 11.69 5.79 -17.99
N THR A 35 10.61 6.37 -17.47
CA THR A 35 9.75 7.29 -18.22
C THR A 35 10.28 8.73 -18.22
N LEU A 36 10.89 9.18 -17.12
CA LEU A 36 11.29 10.57 -16.93
C LEU A 36 12.77 10.68 -16.56
N SER A 37 13.43 11.72 -17.10
CA SER A 37 14.78 12.10 -16.68
C SER A 37 14.81 12.49 -15.20
N SER A 38 15.90 12.20 -14.50
CA SER A 38 16.11 12.61 -13.11
C SER A 38 16.14 14.13 -12.91
N GLU A 39 16.38 14.91 -13.97
CA GLU A 39 16.31 16.38 -13.91
C GLU A 39 14.87 16.91 -14.10
N ASN A 40 13.93 16.03 -14.46
CA ASN A 40 12.54 16.42 -14.69
C ASN A 40 11.83 16.68 -13.35
N MET A 41 11.17 17.83 -13.20
CA MET A 41 10.41 18.16 -11.99
C MET A 41 9.33 17.11 -11.63
N TYR A 42 8.71 16.48 -12.63
CA TYR A 42 7.71 15.42 -12.41
C TYR A 42 8.34 14.11 -11.94
N PHE A 43 9.62 13.86 -12.25
CA PHE A 43 10.35 12.74 -11.68
C PHE A 43 10.52 12.94 -10.17
N ASN A 44 11.01 14.13 -9.76
CA ASN A 44 11.18 14.45 -8.34
C ASN A 44 9.85 14.38 -7.58
N MET A 45 8.80 15.02 -8.10
CA MET A 45 7.47 14.96 -7.49
C MET A 45 6.91 13.54 -7.40
N GLY A 46 7.14 12.72 -8.44
CA GLY A 46 6.73 11.31 -8.43
C GLY A 46 7.49 10.50 -7.37
N GLN A 47 8.79 10.74 -7.24
CA GLN A 47 9.63 10.09 -6.23
C GLN A 47 9.20 10.49 -4.81
N ASP A 48 8.98 11.78 -4.55
CA ASP A 48 8.53 12.29 -3.26
C ASP A 48 7.19 11.66 -2.85
N ASN A 49 6.25 11.50 -3.80
CA ASN A 49 4.96 10.87 -3.53
C ASN A 49 5.09 9.36 -3.23
N ILE A 50 6.01 8.66 -3.91
CA ILE A 50 6.27 7.24 -3.66
C ILE A 50 6.89 7.04 -2.28
N GLU A 51 7.85 7.90 -1.89
CA GLU A 51 8.47 7.89 -0.57
C GLU A 51 7.43 8.16 0.52
N ALA A 52 6.64 9.23 0.37
CA ALA A 52 5.56 9.56 1.29
C ALA A 52 4.51 8.43 1.41
N LEU A 53 4.19 7.74 0.31
CA LEU A 53 3.27 6.59 0.36
C LEU A 53 3.86 5.46 1.23
N TYR A 54 5.13 5.13 1.04
CA TYR A 54 5.78 4.07 1.81
C TYR A 54 5.87 4.42 3.30
N GLU A 55 6.25 5.64 3.63
CA GLU A 55 6.30 6.14 5.01
C GLU A 55 4.93 6.07 5.68
N ASN A 56 3.89 6.60 5.04
CA ASN A 56 2.53 6.58 5.58
C ASN A 56 2.01 5.16 5.81
N LEU A 57 2.36 4.20 4.93
CA LEU A 57 2.01 2.79 5.11
C LEU A 57 2.72 2.20 6.34
N LEU A 58 4.02 2.47 6.52
CA LEU A 58 4.76 2.02 7.70
C LEU A 58 4.17 2.60 8.99
N GLU A 59 3.87 3.90 9.01
CA GLU A 59 3.27 4.58 10.16
C GLU A 59 1.90 4.00 10.54
N LEU A 60 1.06 3.69 9.54
CA LEU A 60 -0.21 3.02 9.79
C LEU A 60 0.00 1.66 10.45
N MET A 61 0.95 0.85 9.96
CA MET A 61 1.19 -0.51 10.45
C MET A 61 1.75 -0.59 11.86
N ILE A 62 2.48 0.43 12.33
CA ILE A 62 3.05 0.45 13.69
C ILE A 62 2.09 1.05 14.75
N ASN A 63 0.96 1.62 14.32
CA ASN A 63 -0.02 2.25 15.20
C ASN A 63 -1.30 1.42 15.28
N ASP A 64 -1.40 0.52 16.26
CA ASP A 64 -2.54 -0.40 16.43
C ASP A 64 -3.90 0.34 16.50
N LEU A 65 -3.96 1.44 17.27
CA LEU A 65 -5.16 2.28 17.40
C LEU A 65 -5.47 3.03 16.10
N GLY A 66 -4.43 3.55 15.45
CA GLY A 66 -4.52 4.19 14.14
C GLY A 66 -5.02 3.24 13.06
N THR A 67 -4.58 1.98 13.06
CA THR A 67 -5.04 0.94 12.14
C THR A 67 -6.52 0.65 12.32
N ILE A 68 -7.03 0.57 13.56
CA ILE A 68 -8.45 0.33 13.82
C ILE A 68 -9.32 1.47 13.27
N GLU A 69 -8.93 2.73 13.55
CA GLU A 69 -9.66 3.90 13.04
C GLU A 69 -9.53 4.06 11.53
N PHE A 70 -8.36 3.76 10.97
CA PHE A 70 -8.14 3.68 9.53
C PHE A 70 -9.07 2.66 8.89
N MET A 71 -9.18 1.44 9.43
CA MET A 71 -10.07 0.40 8.89
C MET A 71 -11.55 0.82 8.93
N LYS A 72 -11.96 1.62 9.92
CA LYS A 72 -13.32 2.21 9.94
C LYS A 72 -13.49 3.23 8.82
N LYS A 73 -12.52 4.14 8.66
CA LYS A 73 -12.53 5.14 7.59
C LYS A 73 -12.45 4.53 6.19
N LEU A 74 -11.61 3.51 5.99
CA LEU A 74 -11.41 2.82 4.72
C LEU A 74 -12.69 2.14 4.24
N LYS A 75 -13.44 1.52 5.16
CA LYS A 75 -14.76 0.92 4.84
C LYS A 75 -15.80 1.95 4.39
N SER A 76 -15.65 3.20 4.83
CA SER A 76 -16.51 4.32 4.44
C SER A 76 -15.90 5.20 3.34
N ALA A 77 -14.65 4.95 2.95
CA ALA A 77 -13.96 5.75 1.95
C ALA A 77 -14.40 5.24 0.58
N GLU A 78 -15.18 6.04 -0.13
CA GLU A 78 -15.22 5.92 -1.57
C GLU A 78 -13.82 6.25 -2.07
N VAL A 79 -13.16 5.25 -2.64
CA VAL A 79 -11.94 5.48 -3.38
C VAL A 79 -12.38 6.21 -4.65
N ASP A 80 -12.38 7.54 -4.58
CA ASP A 80 -12.72 8.42 -5.70
C ASP A 80 -11.54 8.39 -6.67
N LEU A 81 -11.45 7.28 -7.39
CA LEU A 81 -10.53 7.08 -8.48
C LEU A 81 -11.38 6.70 -9.67
N ASP A 82 -11.20 7.40 -10.79
CA ASP A 82 -11.48 6.91 -12.14
C ASP A 82 -10.54 5.71 -12.49
N LEU A 83 -10.16 4.90 -11.50
CA LEU A 83 -9.44 3.65 -11.65
C LEU A 83 -10.44 2.50 -11.46
N PRO A 84 -10.51 1.53 -12.39
CA PRO A 84 -11.40 0.39 -12.27
C PRO A 84 -10.89 -0.60 -11.22
N LEU A 85 -11.03 -0.26 -9.93
CA LEU A 85 -10.70 -1.13 -8.78
C LEU A 85 -11.87 -2.07 -8.39
N GLY A 86 -12.99 -2.00 -9.12
CA GLY A 86 -14.31 -2.54 -8.75
C GLY A 86 -14.46 -4.05 -8.54
N ASN A 87 -13.37 -4.84 -8.55
CA ASN A 87 -13.41 -6.28 -8.33
C ASN A 87 -12.64 -6.78 -7.09
N LEU A 88 -11.96 -5.89 -6.32
CA LEU A 88 -11.09 -6.31 -5.21
C LEU A 88 -11.76 -6.33 -3.82
N LEU A 89 -13.02 -5.89 -3.71
CA LEU A 89 -13.76 -5.80 -2.43
C LEU A 89 -14.95 -6.79 -2.32
N LYS A 90 -14.88 -7.95 -2.99
CA LYS A 90 -15.87 -9.03 -2.80
C LYS A 90 -15.46 -10.00 -1.70
#